data_AF-C1ACD0-F1
#
_entry.id   AF-C1ACD0-F1
#
_cell.length_a   1.000
_cell.length_b   1.000
_cell.length_c   1.000
_cell.angle_alpha   90.00
_cell.angle_beta   90.00
_cell.angle_gamma   90.00
#
_symmetry.space_group_name_H-M   'P 1'
#
loop_
_entity.id
_entity.type
_entity.pdbx_description
1 polymer ?
#
loop_
_entity_poly.entity_id
_entity_poly.type
_entity_poly.pdbx_seq_one_letter_code
_entity_poly.pdbx_strand_id
1 'polypeptide(L)'
;MAIAEHEVTVVLQDGEAVRIGIDTADVESLFDAYRLRAEIEPTPGVFGVPQDAFGDGGNDIVLFTGVSWSEPHGGMTGEGLSEASTMHFSGHPMQLSETAEVVCITTDGVVVASPDGTGLLIRVGLRPGSLEVEQNPEKVRAFLVERGYGGQQ
;
A
#
# COMPACT_ATOMS: atom_id res chain seq x y z
N MET A 1 -4.92 -12.13 5.29
CA MET A 1 -3.69 -11.53 4.75
C MET A 1 -2.98 -12.53 3.87
N ALA A 2 -3.11 -12.35 2.56
CA ALA A 2 -2.21 -12.96 1.59
C ALA A 2 -1.06 -11.98 1.33
N ILE A 3 0.17 -12.47 1.26
CA ILE A 3 1.34 -11.68 0.87
C ILE A 3 1.69 -12.16 -0.53
N ALA A 4 1.60 -11.26 -1.50
CA ALA A 4 2.09 -11.53 -2.85
C ALA A 4 3.50 -10.95 -2.98
N GLU A 5 4.38 -11.71 -3.63
CA GLU A 5 5.63 -11.14 -4.10
C GLU A 5 5.32 -10.22 -5.28
N HIS A 6 5.45 -8.92 -5.06
CA HIS A 6 5.44 -7.83 -6.05
C HIS A 6 4.09 -7.49 -6.72
N GLU A 7 3.23 -8.45 -7.07
CA GLU A 7 2.02 -8.18 -7.87
C GLU A 7 0.81 -9.06 -7.51
N VAL A 8 -0.39 -8.52 -7.72
CA VAL A 8 -1.69 -9.20 -7.64
C VAL A 8 -2.52 -8.85 -8.87
N THR A 9 -3.15 -9.85 -9.47
CA THR A 9 -4.04 -9.66 -10.62
C THR A 9 -5.49 -9.76 -10.18
N VAL A 10 -6.28 -8.75 -10.54
CA VAL A 10 -7.74 -8.72 -10.35
C VAL A 10 -8.40 -8.90 -11.70
N VAL A 11 -9.26 -9.90 -11.84
CA VAL A 11 -10.03 -10.17 -13.06
C VAL A 11 -11.42 -9.56 -12.91
N LEU A 12 -11.81 -8.74 -13.88
CA LEU A 12 -13.09 -8.04 -13.96
C LEU A 12 -14.17 -8.95 -14.58
N GLN A 13 -15.45 -8.57 -14.42
CA GLN A 13 -16.57 -9.36 -14.93
C GLN A 13 -16.63 -9.46 -16.46
N ASP A 14 -16.10 -8.48 -17.17
CA ASP A 14 -15.98 -8.48 -18.63
C ASP A 14 -14.80 -9.33 -19.15
N GLY A 15 -14.02 -9.92 -18.24
CA GLY A 15 -12.84 -10.72 -18.55
C GLY A 15 -11.56 -9.91 -18.74
N GLU A 16 -11.60 -8.58 -18.62
CA GLU A 16 -10.39 -7.78 -18.50
C GLU A 16 -9.70 -8.05 -17.16
N ALA A 17 -8.40 -7.76 -17.08
CA ALA A 17 -7.65 -7.92 -15.85
C ALA A 17 -6.84 -6.66 -15.55
N VAL A 18 -6.78 -6.29 -14.27
CA VAL A 18 -5.95 -5.21 -13.76
C VAL A 18 -4.87 -5.83 -12.90
N ARG A 19 -3.62 -5.52 -13.22
CA ARG A 19 -2.47 -5.93 -12.43
C ARG A 19 -2.10 -4.81 -11.48
N ILE A 20 -2.12 -5.12 -10.19
CA ILE A 20 -1.75 -4.21 -9.12
C ILE A 20 -0.42 -4.67 -8.57
N GLY A 21 0.58 -3.81 -8.64
CA GLY A 21 1.93 -4.12 -8.20
C GLY A 21 2.55 -2.98 -7.43
N ILE A 22 3.82 -3.18 -7.09
CA ILE A 22 4.66 -2.15 -6.48
C ILE A 22 5.68 -1.67 -7.49
N ASP A 23 5.83 -0.36 -7.54
CA ASP A 23 6.84 0.31 -8.31
C ASP A 23 7.72 1.15 -7.38
N THR A 24 8.97 1.35 -7.78
CA THR A 24 9.87 2.23 -7.03
C THR A 24 9.60 3.66 -7.47
N ALA A 25 9.10 4.48 -6.54
CA ALA A 25 8.64 5.84 -6.81
C ALA A 25 9.79 6.85 -6.91
N ASP A 26 10.86 6.62 -6.15
CA ASP A 26 12.09 7.39 -6.18
C ASP A 26 13.26 6.51 -5.74
N VAL A 27 14.40 6.68 -6.40
CA VAL A 27 15.66 5.99 -6.11
C VAL A 27 16.77 7.04 -6.15
N GLU A 28 16.87 7.85 -5.10
CA GLU A 28 18.19 8.41 -4.81
C GLU A 28 19.08 7.25 -4.38
N SER A 29 20.40 7.32 -4.60
CA SER A 29 21.31 6.18 -4.38
C SER A 29 21.30 5.60 -2.95
N LEU A 30 20.61 6.25 -2.02
CA LEU A 30 20.47 5.90 -0.62
C LEU A 30 19.01 5.87 -0.12
N PHE A 31 18.00 6.04 -0.99
CA PHE A 31 16.60 6.17 -0.56
C PHE A 31 15.67 5.46 -1.52
N ASP A 32 14.99 4.42 -1.03
CA ASP A 32 13.97 3.69 -1.78
C ASP A 32 12.58 4.05 -1.25
N ALA A 33 11.74 4.56 -2.15
CA ALA A 33 10.31 4.73 -1.90
C ALA A 33 9.48 3.82 -2.80
N TYR A 34 8.41 3.27 -2.25
CA TYR A 34 7.51 2.38 -2.97
C TYR A 34 6.13 3.00 -3.13
N ARG A 35 5.51 2.75 -4.28
CA ARG A 35 4.13 3.15 -4.58
C ARG A 35 3.35 1.97 -5.14
N LEU A 36 2.04 2.01 -4.94
CA LEU A 36 1.13 1.18 -5.70
C LEU A 36 1.10 1.62 -7.16
N ARG A 37 1.12 0.63 -8.05
CA ARG A 37 0.94 0.78 -9.49
C ARG A 37 -0.22 -0.12 -9.92
N ALA A 38 -1.08 0.38 -10.80
CA ALA A 38 -2.14 -0.41 -11.41
C ALA A 38 -2.08 -0.24 -12.93
N GLU A 39 -2.09 -1.34 -13.66
CA GLU A 39 -2.04 -1.36 -15.13
C GLU A 39 -3.06 -2.37 -15.67
N ILE A 40 -3.68 -2.05 -16.80
CA ILE A 40 -4.52 -3.00 -17.53
C ILE A 40 -3.61 -4.08 -18.11
N GLU A 41 -3.98 -5.33 -17.89
CA GLU A 41 -3.27 -6.48 -18.42
C GLU A 41 -3.54 -6.61 -19.93
N PRO A 42 -2.52 -6.45 -20.80
CA PRO A 42 -2.70 -6.48 -22.24
C PRO A 42 -2.95 -7.87 -22.83
N THR A 43 -2.83 -8.94 -22.03
CA THR A 43 -3.03 -10.32 -22.48
C THR A 43 -4.31 -10.93 -21.90
N PRO A 44 -5.45 -10.86 -22.61
CA PRO A 44 -6.71 -11.44 -22.15
C PRO A 44 -6.61 -12.97 -22.04
N GLY A 45 -7.26 -13.55 -21.04
CA GLY A 45 -7.57 -15.00 -21.01
C GLY A 45 -6.56 -15.93 -20.33
N VAL A 46 -5.55 -15.43 -19.62
CA VAL A 46 -4.59 -16.26 -18.86
C VAL A 46 -4.85 -16.24 -17.34
N PHE A 47 -5.81 -15.43 -16.87
CA PHE A 47 -5.91 -15.10 -15.45
C PHE A 47 -7.25 -15.53 -14.84
N GLY A 48 -7.17 -16.37 -13.81
CA GLY A 48 -8.12 -16.50 -12.69
C GLY A 48 -9.61 -16.69 -12.99
N VAL A 49 -10.41 -16.54 -11.94
CA VAL A 49 -11.88 -16.42 -11.99
C VAL A 49 -12.21 -14.97 -11.58
N PRO A 50 -13.18 -14.29 -12.23
CA PRO A 50 -13.62 -12.97 -11.82
C PRO A 50 -13.94 -12.88 -10.32
N GLN A 51 -13.66 -11.72 -9.73
CA GLN A 51 -14.03 -11.44 -8.33
C GLN A 51 -15.49 -11.00 -8.27
N ASP A 52 -16.38 -11.93 -7.89
CA ASP A 52 -17.82 -11.66 -7.82
C ASP A 52 -18.19 -10.62 -6.75
N ALA A 53 -17.40 -10.52 -5.67
CA ALA A 53 -17.72 -9.68 -4.51
C ALA A 53 -17.78 -8.17 -4.80
N PHE A 54 -17.29 -7.73 -5.96
CA PHE A 54 -17.30 -6.34 -6.39
C PHE A 54 -17.99 -6.15 -7.76
N GLY A 55 -18.64 -7.18 -8.28
CA GLY A 55 -19.19 -7.19 -9.64
C GLY A 55 -20.52 -6.47 -9.82
N ASP A 56 -21.27 -6.25 -8.73
CA ASP A 56 -22.62 -5.70 -8.77
C ASP A 56 -22.67 -4.16 -8.97
N GLY A 57 -21.51 -3.51 -8.98
CA GLY A 57 -21.37 -2.07 -9.11
C GLY A 57 -21.71 -1.30 -7.83
N GLY A 58 -21.57 0.02 -7.87
CA GLY A 58 -21.78 0.88 -6.70
C GLY A 58 -20.66 0.82 -5.65
N ASN A 59 -19.52 0.22 -5.98
CA ASN A 59 -18.36 0.22 -5.11
C ASN A 59 -17.73 1.61 -5.03
N ASP A 60 -17.26 1.98 -3.83
CA ASP A 60 -16.39 3.13 -3.63
C ASP A 60 -14.92 2.69 -3.60
N ILE A 61 -14.06 3.53 -4.17
CA ILE A 61 -12.61 3.32 -4.15
C ILE A 61 -11.95 4.51 -3.44
N VAL A 62 -11.19 4.20 -2.39
CA VAL A 62 -10.45 5.21 -1.63
C VAL A 62 -8.96 4.94 -1.79
N LEU A 63 -8.23 5.95 -2.26
CA LEU A 63 -6.77 5.94 -2.34
C LEU A 63 -6.18 6.57 -1.10
N PHE A 64 -5.15 5.94 -0.56
CA PHE A 64 -4.50 6.36 0.67
C PHE A 64 -3.10 6.87 0.39
N THR A 65 -2.79 8.02 0.99
CA THR A 65 -1.46 8.61 0.96
C THR A 65 -0.60 7.99 2.05
N GLY A 66 0.57 7.50 1.67
CA GLY A 66 1.65 7.12 2.57
C GLY A 66 2.83 8.06 2.42
N VAL A 67 3.79 7.89 3.31
CA VAL A 67 5.07 8.61 3.26
C VAL A 67 6.21 7.65 3.60
N SER A 68 7.32 7.77 2.87
CA SER A 68 8.60 7.20 3.21
C SER A 68 9.56 8.32 3.55
N TRP A 69 10.35 8.17 4.62
CA TRP A 69 11.30 9.20 5.03
C TRP A 69 12.57 8.64 5.68
N SER A 70 13.63 9.45 5.69
CA SER A 70 14.87 9.17 6.44
C SER A 70 15.05 10.15 7.59
N GLU A 71 15.73 9.71 8.65
CA GLU A 71 16.10 10.54 9.79
C GLU A 71 17.60 10.92 9.75
N PRO A 72 17.97 12.07 10.35
CA PRO A 72 19.36 12.48 10.47
C PRO A 72 20.17 11.47 11.27
N HIS A 73 21.38 11.17 10.81
CA HIS A 73 22.32 10.26 11.48
C HIS A 73 22.62 10.67 12.94
N GLY A 74 22.62 11.98 13.24
CA GLY A 74 22.96 12.53 14.56
C GLY A 74 21.96 12.25 15.69
N GLY A 75 20.76 11.73 15.36
CA GLY A 75 19.73 11.41 16.35
C GLY A 75 19.81 9.99 16.94
N MET A 76 20.62 9.09 16.36
CA MET A 76 20.50 7.65 16.58
C MET A 76 21.79 7.03 17.11
N THR A 77 21.77 6.51 18.33
CA THR A 77 22.86 5.71 18.92
C THR A 77 22.38 4.29 19.19
N GLY A 78 22.89 3.30 18.45
CA GLY A 78 22.60 1.89 18.67
C GLY A 78 23.82 1.01 18.39
N GLU A 79 24.06 -0.02 19.20
CA GLU A 79 25.15 -0.97 18.98
C GLU A 79 24.97 -1.69 17.63
N GLY A 80 26.00 -1.64 16.78
CA GLY A 80 26.00 -2.28 15.46
C GLY A 80 25.58 -1.39 14.28
N LEU A 81 25.20 -0.13 14.51
CA LEU A 81 24.98 0.85 13.45
C LEU A 81 26.31 1.52 13.07
N SER A 82 26.66 1.46 11.79
CA SER A 82 27.80 2.18 11.23
C SER A 82 27.50 3.69 11.21
N GLU A 83 28.53 4.53 11.34
CA GLU A 83 28.40 6.00 11.22
C GLU A 83 27.82 6.45 9.85
N ALA A 84 27.77 5.55 8.86
CA ALA A 84 27.20 5.78 7.53
C ALA A 84 25.83 5.11 7.31
N SER A 85 25.16 4.62 8.35
CA SER A 85 23.86 3.94 8.24
C SER A 85 22.68 4.92 8.37
N THR A 86 21.85 5.00 7.33
CA THR A 86 20.57 5.73 7.34
C THR A 86 19.41 4.79 7.68
N MET A 87 18.50 5.22 8.56
CA MET A 87 17.25 4.50 8.82
C MET A 87 16.13 5.04 7.93
N HIS A 88 15.43 4.11 7.29
CA HIS A 88 14.29 4.40 6.42
C HIS A 88 13.00 3.97 7.11
N PHE A 89 12.05 4.89 7.14
CA PHE A 89 10.73 4.68 7.70
C PHE A 89 9.70 4.76 6.59
N SER A 90 8.57 4.11 6.80
CA SER A 90 7.40 4.21 5.91
C SER A 90 6.14 4.07 6.73
N GLY A 91 5.13 4.90 6.43
CA GLY A 91 3.91 4.93 7.21
C GLY A 91 2.95 6.05 6.84
N HIS A 92 2.10 6.42 7.80
CA HIS A 92 1.10 7.45 7.63
C HIS A 92 1.73 8.85 7.61
N PRO A 93 1.26 9.80 6.77
CA PRO A 93 1.81 11.17 6.71
C PRO A 93 1.87 11.90 8.06
N MET A 94 0.94 11.63 8.99
CA MET A 94 0.96 12.20 10.35
C MET A 94 2.07 11.63 11.26
N GLN A 95 2.78 10.59 10.84
CA GLN A 95 3.92 10.02 11.57
C GLN A 95 5.25 10.67 11.17
N LEU A 96 5.25 11.55 10.17
CA LEU A 96 6.44 12.25 9.73
C LEU A 96 6.99 13.11 10.88
N SER A 97 8.28 12.92 11.18
CA SER A 97 8.96 13.73 12.18
C SER A 97 9.30 15.12 11.63
N GLU A 98 9.51 16.08 12.53
CA GLU A 98 10.03 17.41 12.16
C GLU A 98 11.49 17.37 11.71
N THR A 99 12.20 16.27 12.00
CA THR A 99 13.62 16.08 11.69
C THR A 99 13.88 15.35 10.38
N ALA A 100 12.83 14.89 9.69
CA ALA A 100 12.97 14.13 8.45
C ALA A 100 13.80 14.88 7.39
N GLU A 101 14.82 14.23 6.84
CA GLU A 101 15.73 14.84 5.86
C GLU A 101 15.26 14.62 4.42
N VAL A 102 14.87 13.38 4.10
CA VAL A 102 14.32 13.00 2.79
C VAL A 102 12.89 12.53 3.02
N VAL A 103 11.96 13.01 2.20
CA VAL A 103 10.53 12.70 2.32
C VAL A 103 9.97 12.43 0.93
N CYS A 104 9.39 11.24 0.75
CA CYS A 104 8.66 10.89 -0.46
C CYS A 104 7.22 10.51 -0.10
N ILE A 105 6.27 11.22 -0.69
CA ILE A 105 4.84 10.97 -0.49
C ILE A 105 4.35 10.11 -1.64
N THR A 106 3.75 8.96 -1.33
CA THR A 106 3.30 7.98 -2.32
C THR A 106 1.86 7.54 -2.05
N THR A 107 1.28 6.80 -2.99
CA THR A 107 0.06 6.03 -2.73
C THR A 107 0.47 4.69 -2.15
N ASP A 108 0.17 4.46 -0.87
CA ASP A 108 0.59 3.26 -0.14
C ASP A 108 -0.56 2.28 0.10
N GLY A 109 -1.80 2.69 -0.18
CA GLY A 109 -2.98 1.85 0.02
C GLY A 109 -4.12 2.20 -0.92
N VAL A 110 -4.95 1.20 -1.19
CA VAL A 110 -6.27 1.34 -1.81
C VAL A 110 -7.27 0.47 -1.06
N VAL A 111 -8.46 1.00 -0.81
CA VAL A 111 -9.60 0.23 -0.32
C VAL A 111 -10.71 0.28 -1.36
N VAL A 112 -11.26 -0.88 -1.68
CA VAL A 112 -12.52 -1.03 -2.39
C VAL A 112 -13.58 -1.40 -1.36
N ALA A 113 -14.64 -0.59 -1.26
CA ALA A 113 -15.76 -0.81 -0.37
C ALA A 113 -17.02 -1.09 -1.21
N SER A 114 -17.63 -2.25 -1.00
CA SER A 114 -18.90 -2.62 -1.60
C SER A 114 -20.08 -2.17 -0.72
N PRO A 115 -21.24 -1.85 -1.30
CA PRO A 115 -22.46 -1.51 -0.56
C PRO A 115 -22.93 -2.60 0.42
N ASP A 116 -22.56 -3.86 0.20
CA ASP A 116 -22.90 -5.00 1.05
C ASP A 116 -22.02 -5.10 2.31
N GLY A 117 -21.05 -4.20 2.47
CA GLY A 117 -20.11 -4.17 3.59
C GLY A 117 -18.82 -4.96 3.36
N THR A 118 -18.66 -5.57 2.18
CA THR A 118 -17.40 -6.23 1.79
C THR A 118 -16.32 -5.19 1.50
N GLY A 119 -15.13 -5.40 2.05
CA GLY A 119 -13.98 -4.53 1.85
C GLY A 119 -12.77 -5.31 1.33
N LEU A 120 -12.05 -4.72 0.37
CA LEU A 120 -10.75 -5.19 -0.09
C LEU A 120 -9.72 -4.10 0.17
N LEU A 121 -8.71 -4.40 0.97
CA LEU A 121 -7.54 -3.56 1.17
C LEU A 121 -6.37 -4.15 0.37
N ILE A 122 -5.73 -3.30 -0.43
CA ILE A 122 -4.42 -3.58 -1.04
C ILE A 122 -3.48 -2.48 -0.60
N ARG A 123 -2.33 -2.83 -0.03
CA ARG A 123 -1.34 -1.85 0.43
C ARG A 123 0.08 -2.32 0.21
N VAL A 124 1.01 -1.37 0.21
CA VAL A 124 2.43 -1.66 0.34
C VAL A 124 2.65 -2.32 1.69
N GLY A 125 3.32 -3.47 1.68
CA GLY A 125 3.63 -4.25 2.87
C GLY A 125 4.86 -3.74 3.60
N LEU A 126 5.03 -4.20 4.84
CA LEU A 126 6.15 -3.78 5.69
C LEU A 126 7.51 -4.27 5.17
N ARG A 127 7.52 -5.38 4.42
CA ARG A 127 8.74 -5.84 3.75
C ARG A 127 8.91 -5.03 2.45
N PRO A 128 10.10 -4.49 2.16
CA PRO A 128 10.37 -3.82 0.88
C PRO A 128 9.93 -4.67 -0.32
N GLY A 129 9.24 -4.04 -1.28
CA GLY A 129 8.72 -4.70 -2.48
C GLY A 129 7.57 -5.70 -2.27
N SER A 130 7.01 -5.81 -1.06
CA SER A 130 5.90 -6.73 -0.79
C SER A 130 4.55 -6.04 -0.86
N LEU A 131 3.55 -6.73 -1.44
CA LEU A 131 2.17 -6.27 -1.50
C LEU A 131 1.32 -7.07 -0.50
N GLU A 132 0.52 -6.38 0.30
CA GLU A 132 -0.42 -7.00 1.24
C GLU A 132 -1.85 -6.87 0.72
N VAL A 133 -2.56 -8.00 0.66
CA VAL A 133 -3.98 -8.05 0.33
C VAL A 133 -4.77 -8.59 1.51
N GLU A 134 -5.79 -7.85 1.92
CA GLU A 134 -6.63 -8.17 3.06
C GLU A 134 -8.11 -7.98 2.73
N GLN A 135 -8.90 -9.00 3.09
CA GLN A 135 -10.35 -9.02 2.92
C GLN A 135 -11.06 -9.25 4.26
N ASN A 136 -10.32 -9.51 5.34
CA ASN A 136 -10.90 -9.62 6.67
C ASN A 136 -11.50 -8.25 7.09
N PRO A 137 -12.82 -8.16 7.34
CA PRO A 137 -13.48 -6.89 7.63
C PRO A 137 -12.92 -6.16 8.87
N GLU A 138 -12.50 -6.90 9.89
CA GLU A 138 -11.94 -6.31 11.12
C GLU A 138 -10.61 -5.62 10.85
N LYS A 139 -9.77 -6.20 9.98
CA LYS A 139 -8.48 -5.63 9.61
C LYS A 139 -8.60 -4.46 8.64
N VAL A 140 -9.52 -4.54 7.68
CA VAL A 140 -9.84 -3.40 6.80
C VAL A 140 -10.36 -2.24 7.65
N ARG A 141 -11.26 -2.51 8.61
CA ARG A 141 -11.75 -1.50 9.55
C ARG A 141 -10.63 -0.92 10.42
N ALA A 142 -9.75 -1.75 10.97
CA ALA A 142 -8.62 -1.28 11.78
C ALA A 142 -7.74 -0.30 10.98
N PHE A 143 -7.40 -0.66 9.74
CA PHE A 143 -6.67 0.22 8.84
C PHE A 143 -7.41 1.54 8.59
N LEU A 144 -8.70 1.51 8.27
CA LEU A 144 -9.50 2.73 8.05
C LEU A 144 -9.52 3.64 9.29
N VAL A 145 -9.62 3.05 10.49
CA VAL A 145 -9.55 3.80 11.76
C VAL A 145 -8.16 4.44 11.95
N GLU A 146 -7.07 3.72 11.67
CA GLU A 146 -5.71 4.27 11.68
C GLU A 146 -5.54 5.44 10.69
N ARG A 147 -6.29 5.41 9.58
CA ARG A 147 -6.35 6.47 8.58
C ARG A 147 -7.32 7.61 8.91
N GLY A 148 -7.94 7.60 10.09
CA GLY A 148 -8.83 8.66 10.55
C GLY A 148 -10.27 8.55 10.06
N TYR A 149 -10.67 7.45 9.43
CA TYR A 149 -12.06 7.21 8.98
C TYR A 149 -12.95 6.61 10.08
N GLY A 150 -12.51 6.66 11.34
CA GLY A 150 -13.29 6.24 12.50
C GLY A 150 -14.08 7.40 13.11
N GLY A 151 -15.41 7.28 13.17
CA GLY A 151 -16.23 8.14 14.02
C GLY A 151 -16.11 7.72 15.49
N GLN A 152 -15.95 8.70 16.40
CA GLN A 152 -16.39 8.49 17.78
C GLN A 152 -17.91 8.27 17.74
N GLN A 153 -18.36 7.08 18.11
CA GLN A 153 -19.72 6.90 18.60
C GLN A 153 -19.73 7.21 20.09
#